data_AF-A0AAW5WH76-F1
#
_entry.id   AF-A0AAW5WH76-F1
#
_cell.length_a   1.000
_cell.length_b   1.000
_cell.length_c   1.000
_cell.angle_alpha   90.00
_cell.angle_beta   90.00
_cell.angle_gamma   90.00
#
_symmetry.space_group_name_H-M   'P 1'
#
loop_
_entity.id
_entity.type
_entity.pdbx_description
1 polymer ?
#
loop_
_entity_poly.entity_id
_entity_poly.type
_entity_poly.pdbx_seq_one_letter_code
_entity_poly.pdbx_strand_id
1 'polypeptide(L)' 'MQSIDALRNFMTPEQLKGFYLGNALKYQLRFQKKNGLEDLKKARKNLEWLIEEFEVEK' A
#
# COMPACT_ATOMS: atom_id res chain seq x y z
N MET A 1 13.27 4.11 11.88
CA MET A 1 11.96 3.43 11.85
C MET A 1 11.24 3.89 10.61
N GLN A 2 11.02 3.01 9.63
CA GLN A 2 10.26 3.41 8.45
C GLN A 2 8.79 3.59 8.86
N SER A 3 8.06 4.51 8.23
CA SER A 3 6.64 4.76 8.57
C SER A 3 5.76 3.51 8.48
N ILE A 4 6.18 2.51 7.70
CA ILE A 4 5.52 1.21 7.55
C ILE A 4 5.56 0.36 8.83
N ASP A 5 6.65 0.44 9.60
CA ASP A 5 6.83 -0.37 10.82
C ASP A 5 5.87 0.09 11.91
N ALA A 6 5.64 1.40 11.98
CA ALA A 6 4.63 1.96 12.88
C ALA A 6 3.23 1.45 12.50
N LEU A 7 2.87 1.47 11.21
CA LEU A 7 1.55 0.99 10.76
C LEU A 7 1.32 -0.48 11.13
N ARG A 8 2.32 -1.35 10.94
CA ARG A 8 2.27 -2.76 11.35
C ARG A 8 2.04 -2.95 12.84
N ASN A 9 2.56 -2.07 13.69
CA ASN A 9 2.37 -2.14 15.13
C ASN A 9 1.00 -1.63 15.61
N PHE A 10 0.36 -0.72 14.85
CA PHE A 10 -0.88 -0.06 15.27
C PHE A 10 -2.15 -0.62 14.61
N MET A 11 -2.02 -1.38 13.51
CA MET A 11 -3.15 -1.88 12.73
C MET A 11 -3.34 -3.38 12.92
N THR A 12 -4.60 -3.81 12.97
CA THR A 12 -4.94 -5.23 12.77
C THR A 12 -4.53 -5.68 11.36
N PRO A 13 -4.33 -7.00 11.12
CA PRO A 13 -4.01 -7.49 9.78
C PRO A 13 -5.02 -7.04 8.71
N GLU A 14 -6.31 -7.02 9.04
CA GLU A 14 -7.37 -6.57 8.14
C GLU A 14 -7.24 -5.08 7.81
N GLN A 15 -6.98 -4.23 8.81
CA GLN A 15 -6.76 -2.79 8.61
C GLN A 15 -5.50 -2.53 7.76
N LEU A 16 -4.43 -3.31 7.97
CA LEU A 16 -3.19 -3.17 7.23
C LEU A 16 -3.37 -3.53 5.75
N LYS A 17 -4.03 -4.67 5.46
CA LYS A 17 -4.40 -5.06 4.09
C LYS A 17 -5.28 -4.01 3.43
N GLY A 18 -6.28 -3.49 4.15
CA GLY A 18 -7.14 -2.40 3.68
C GLY A 18 -6.36 -1.11 3.38
N PHE A 19 -5.38 -0.77 4.22
CA PHE A 19 -4.51 0.39 4.01
C PHE A 19 -3.68 0.27 2.72
N TYR A 20 -3.06 -0.89 2.47
CA TYR A 20 -2.30 -1.12 1.24
C TYR A 20 -3.20 -1.09 0.00
N LEU A 21 -4.34 -1.78 0.04
CA LEU A 21 -5.31 -1.78 -1.06
C LEU A 21 -5.80 -0.37 -1.39
N GLY A 22 -6.22 0.39 -0.38
CA GLY A 22 -6.70 1.76 -0.54
C GLY A 22 -5.63 2.69 -1.09
N ASN A 23 -4.38 2.56 -0.65
CA ASN A 23 -3.28 3.35 -1.19
C ASN A 23 -2.94 2.98 -2.63
N ALA A 24 -2.90 1.69 -2.98
CA ALA A 24 -2.67 1.25 -4.34
C ALA A 24 -3.70 1.89 -5.30
N LEU A 25 -5.00 1.78 -4.97
CA LEU A 25 -6.08 2.38 -5.74
C LEU A 25 -5.99 3.91 -5.80
N LYS A 26 -5.77 4.57 -4.66
CA LYS A 26 -5.63 6.03 -4.57
C LYS A 26 -4.57 6.56 -5.54
N TYR A 27 -3.40 5.91 -5.60
CA TYR A 27 -2.33 6.35 -6.48
C TYR A 27 -2.61 6.05 -7.95
N GLN A 28 -3.30 4.95 -8.28
CA GLN A 28 -3.80 4.67 -9.63
C GLN A 28 -4.85 5.68 -10.12
N LEU A 29 -5.68 6.22 -9.22
CA LEU A 29 -6.67 7.23 -9.60
C LEU A 29 -6.03 8.62 -9.79
N ARG A 30 -4.90 8.86 -9.13
CA ARG A 30 -4.28 10.20 -9.03
C ARG A 30 -3.19 10.46 -10.06
N PHE A 31 -2.53 9.42 -10.59
CA PHE A 31 -1.29 9.60 -11.37
C PHE A 31 -1.46 10.56 -12.56
N GLN A 32 -2.57 10.48 -13.30
CA GLN A 32 -2.79 11.34 -14.48
C GLN A 32 -2.98 12.83 -14.13
N LYS A 33 -3.34 13.15 -12.89
CA LYS A 33 -3.77 14.49 -12.47
C LYS A 33 -2.87 15.13 -11.42
N LYS A 34 -1.88 14.40 -10.88
CA LYS A 34 -1.00 14.93 -9.82
C LYS A 34 0.48 14.63 -10.05
N ASN A 35 0.95 13.41 -9.79
CA ASN A 35 2.39 13.12 -9.72
C ASN A 35 2.90 12.13 -10.78
N GLY A 36 2.08 11.75 -11.77
CA GLY A 36 2.49 10.89 -12.89
C GLY A 36 3.16 9.60 -12.43
N LEU A 37 4.35 9.33 -12.99
CA LEU A 37 5.11 8.11 -12.73
C LEU A 37 5.40 7.85 -11.23
N GLU A 38 5.54 8.90 -10.42
CA GLU A 38 5.79 8.71 -8.98
C GLU A 38 4.60 8.03 -8.29
N ASP A 39 3.37 8.39 -8.66
CA ASP A 39 2.18 7.75 -8.12
C ASP A 39 2.07 6.30 -8.61
N LEU A 40 2.40 6.01 -9.86
CA LEU A 40 2.45 4.62 -10.33
C LEU A 40 3.45 3.76 -9.55
N LYS A 41 4.63 4.31 -9.22
CA LYS A 41 5.61 3.63 -8.36
C LYS A 41 5.08 3.39 -6.94
N LYS A 42 4.35 4.36 -6.37
CA LYS A 42 3.71 4.21 -5.06
C LYS A 42 2.57 3.19 -5.09
N ALA A 43 1.79 3.16 -6.16
CA ALA A 43 0.74 2.16 -6.35
C ALA A 43 1.33 0.75 -6.37
N ARG A 44 2.37 0.53 -7.18
CA ARG A 44 3.09 -0.74 -7.26
C ARG A 44 3.62 -1.18 -5.90
N LYS A 45 4.28 -0.28 -5.16
CA LYS A 45 4.83 -0.61 -3.83
C LYS A 45 3.75 -1.05 -2.83
N ASN A 46 2.59 -0.38 -2.82
CA ASN A 46 1.50 -0.80 -1.94
C ASN A 46 0.88 -2.12 -2.37
N LEU A 47 0.83 -2.40 -3.67
CA LEU A 47 0.37 -3.69 -4.17
C LEU A 47 1.36 -4.82 -3.81
N GLU A 48 2.67 -4.58 -3.92
CA GLU A 48 3.72 -5.51 -3.47
C GLU A 48 3.53 -5.86 -1.99
N TRP A 49 3.37 -4.86 -1.11
CA TRP A 49 3.10 -5.12 0.30
C TRP A 49 1.81 -5.87 0.55
N LEU A 50 0.73 -5.56 -0.18
CA LEU A 50 -0.52 -6.31 -0.04
C LEU A 50 -0.32 -7.79 -0.41
N ILE A 51 0.41 -8.07 -1.49
CA ILE A 51 0.73 -9.43 -1.93
C ILE A 51 1.53 -10.16 -0.84
N GLU A 52 2.55 -9.50 -0.25
CA GLU A 52 3.33 -10.07 0.85
C GLU A 52 2.44 -10.53 2.03
N GLU A 53 1.46 -9.73 2.45
CA GLU A 53 0.55 -10.11 3.54
C GLU A 53 -0.29 -11.36 3.18
N PHE A 54 -0.71 -11.52 1.92
CA PHE A 54 -1.43 -12.72 1.44
C PHE A 54 -0.52 -13.94 1.25
N GLU A 55 0.76 -13.75 0.95
CA GLU A 55 1.73 -14.85 0.86
C GLU A 55 2.11 -15.38 2.23
N VAL A 56 2.19 -14.51 3.25
CA VAL A 56 2.46 -14.90 4.65
C VAL A 56 1.27 -15.61 5.31
N GLU A 57 0.03 -15.29 4.91
CA GLU A 57 -1.18 -15.96 5.42
C GLU A 57 -1.34 -17.42 4.95
N LYS A 58 -0.52 -17.89 4.00
CA LYS A 58 -0.52 -19.29 3.52
C LYS A 58 0.37 -20.20 4.38
#